data_AF-A0AAV1KHP4-F1
#
_entry.id   AF-A0AAV1KHP4-F1
#
_cell.length_a   1.000
_cell.length_b   1.000
_cell.length_c   1.000
_cell.angle_alpha   90.00
_cell.angle_beta   90.00
_cell.angle_gamma   90.00
#
_symmetry.space_group_name_H-M   'P 1'
#
loop_
_entity.id
_entity.type
_entity.pdbx_description
1 polymer ?
#
loop_
_entity_poly.entity_id
_entity_poly.type
_entity_poly.pdbx_seq_one_letter_code
_entity_poly.pdbx_strand_id
1 'polypeptide(L)'
;MCDQYRKCVKCGVSAAQDPFITFHRFPKIGNGKPETVLRSRIWAEFSFPNQNSADINFLKKLHSSHKMICSRHFAEFAFSNINKMRINKFAIPIDTEHILQRLQDEAGPTHHVEV
;
A
#
# COMPACT_ATOMS: atom_id res chain seq x y z
N MET A 1 18.44 -20.09 -4.28
CA MET A 1 17.27 -20.45 -3.45
C MET A 1 16.04 -19.90 -4.14
N CYS A 2 15.05 -20.78 -4.34
CA CYS A 2 14.01 -20.71 -5.35
C CYS A 2 13.16 -19.44 -5.26
N ASP A 3 13.14 -18.68 -6.36
CA ASP A 3 12.24 -17.57 -6.64
C ASP A 3 10.84 -18.12 -6.89
N GLN A 4 10.25 -18.71 -5.84
CA GLN A 4 8.92 -19.32 -5.83
C GLN A 4 7.89 -18.19 -5.85
N TYR A 5 7.87 -17.51 -7.00
CA TYR A 5 6.92 -16.53 -7.50
C TYR A 5 6.46 -15.53 -6.45
N ARG A 6 7.12 -14.36 -6.45
CA ARG A 6 6.56 -13.11 -5.94
C ARG A 6 5.13 -12.92 -6.49
N LYS A 7 4.13 -13.23 -5.67
CA LYS A 7 2.70 -13.10 -6.00
C LYS A 7 2.13 -11.83 -5.41
N CYS A 8 1.13 -11.27 -6.09
CA CYS A 8 0.32 -10.21 -5.52
C CYS A 8 -0.45 -10.75 -4.31
N VAL A 9 -0.35 -10.08 -3.17
CA VAL A 9 -1.09 -10.49 -1.96
C VAL A 9 -2.60 -10.27 -2.07
N LYS A 10 -3.04 -9.40 -2.98
CA LYS A 10 -4.47 -9.11 -3.21
C LYS A 10 -5.13 -10.10 -4.16
N CYS A 11 -4.57 -10.29 -5.36
CA CYS A 11 -5.18 -11.09 -6.42
C CYS A 11 -4.44 -12.39 -6.75
N GLY A 12 -3.32 -12.68 -6.10
CA GLY A 12 -2.57 -13.93 -6.27
C GLY A 12 -1.75 -14.06 -7.56
N VAL A 13 -1.86 -13.10 -8.50
CA VAL A 13 -1.13 -13.14 -9.77
C VAL A 13 0.39 -13.16 -9.55
N SER A 14 1.10 -13.97 -10.33
CA SER A 14 2.56 -14.02 -10.37
C SER A 14 3.14 -13.53 -11.68
N ALA A 15 4.44 -13.21 -11.68
CA ALA A 15 5.19 -12.90 -12.91
C ALA A 15 5.19 -14.05 -13.94
N ALA A 16 4.96 -15.30 -13.51
CA ALA A 16 4.84 -16.44 -14.42
C ALA A 16 3.49 -16.48 -15.15
N GLN A 17 2.44 -15.91 -14.55
CA GLN A 17 1.12 -15.80 -15.16
C GLN A 17 1.00 -14.56 -16.05
N ASP A 18 1.68 -13.46 -15.69
CA ASP A 18 1.74 -12.25 -16.49
C ASP A 18 3.15 -11.65 -16.40
N PRO A 19 4.00 -11.81 -17.43
CA PRO A 19 5.38 -11.33 -17.40
C PRO A 19 5.51 -9.81 -17.52
N PHE A 20 4.44 -9.10 -17.91
CA PHE A 20 4.45 -7.65 -18.06
C PHE A 20 4.01 -6.91 -16.79
N ILE A 21 3.52 -7.64 -15.79
CA ILE A 21 3.07 -7.05 -14.53
C ILE A 21 4.24 -6.72 -13.61
N THR A 22 4.17 -5.58 -12.95
CA THR A 22 5.16 -5.15 -11.95
C THR A 22 4.60 -5.31 -10.54
N PHE A 23 5.49 -5.50 -9.56
CA PHE A 23 5.13 -5.76 -8.16
C PHE A 23 5.75 -4.70 -7.24
N HIS A 24 4.91 -4.11 -6.40
CA HIS A 24 5.27 -3.01 -5.53
C HIS A 24 5.16 -3.42 -4.07
N ARG A 25 6.24 -3.25 -3.32
CA ARG A 25 6.25 -3.51 -1.87
C ARG A 25 5.42 -2.49 -1.12
N PHE A 26 4.92 -2.91 0.04
CA PHE A 26 4.28 -2.01 0.99
C PHE A 26 5.19 -0.81 1.34
N PRO A 27 4.64 0.37 1.61
CA PRO A 27 5.41 1.53 2.01
C PRO A 27 6.29 1.25 3.23
N LYS A 28 7.57 1.64 3.16
CA LYS A 28 8.48 1.57 4.31
C LYS A 28 8.11 2.69 5.29
N ILE A 29 7.50 2.33 6.42
CA ILE A 29 7.01 3.32 7.40
C ILE A 29 8.11 3.98 8.25
N GLY A 30 9.36 3.53 8.20
CA GLY A 30 10.53 4.24 8.78
C GLY A 30 10.29 4.83 10.17
N ASN A 31 10.56 6.14 10.32
CA ASN A 31 10.35 6.91 11.57
C ASN A 31 8.87 7.24 11.86
N GLY A 32 7.92 6.62 11.17
CA GLY A 32 6.48 6.79 11.44
C GLY A 32 5.87 8.08 10.89
N LYS A 33 6.37 8.63 9.78
CA LYS A 33 5.76 9.82 9.16
C LYS A 33 4.25 9.58 8.91
N PRO A 34 3.34 10.45 9.38
CA PRO A 34 1.89 10.21 9.34
C PRO A 34 1.37 9.83 7.94
N GLU A 35 1.79 10.56 6.90
CA GLU A 35 1.39 10.27 5.51
C GLU A 35 1.82 8.87 5.04
N THR A 36 3.01 8.42 5.45
CA THR A 36 3.51 7.09 5.06
C THR A 36 2.79 5.99 5.82
N VAL A 37 2.48 6.23 7.09
CA VAL A 37 1.70 5.33 7.92
C VAL A 37 0.29 5.20 7.35
N LEU A 38 -0.39 6.32 7.09
CA LEU A 38 -1.73 6.36 6.49
C LEU A 38 -1.76 5.58 5.17
N ARG A 39 -0.82 5.86 4.25
CA ARG A 39 -0.72 5.13 2.98
C ARG A 39 -0.51 3.63 3.20
N SER A 40 0.34 3.24 4.15
CA SER A 40 0.57 1.83 4.48
C SER A 40 -0.68 1.16 5.06
N ARG A 41 -1.47 1.87 5.90
CA ARG A 41 -2.77 1.42 6.41
C ARG A 41 -3.75 1.16 5.28
N ILE A 42 -3.87 2.08 4.33
CA ILE A 42 -4.76 1.94 3.16
C ILE A 42 -4.41 0.69 2.36
N TRP A 43 -3.13 0.48 2.06
CA TRP A 43 -2.66 -0.72 1.35
C TRP A 43 -2.94 -2.00 2.15
N ALA A 44 -2.82 -1.93 3.49
CA ALA A 44 -3.01 -3.07 4.38
C ALA A 44 -4.47 -3.49 4.45
N GLU A 45 -5.39 -2.54 4.61
CA GLU A 45 -6.83 -2.84 4.61
C GLU A 45 -7.32 -3.34 3.25
N PHE A 46 -6.83 -2.74 2.17
CA PHE A 46 -7.15 -3.19 0.83
C PHE A 46 -6.75 -4.67 0.62
N SER A 47 -5.59 -5.07 1.15
CA SER A 47 -5.02 -6.40 0.96
C SER A 47 -5.48 -7.43 2.00
N PHE A 48 -5.74 -6.98 3.22
CA PHE A 48 -6.01 -7.80 4.40
C PHE A 48 -7.13 -7.15 5.24
N PRO A 49 -8.38 -7.10 4.76
CA PRO A 49 -9.47 -6.35 5.39
C PRO A 49 -9.81 -6.85 6.81
N ASN A 50 -9.47 -8.10 7.14
CA ASN A 50 -9.73 -8.70 8.46
C ASN A 50 -8.54 -8.59 9.43
N GLN A 51 -7.47 -7.89 9.06
CA GLN A 51 -6.29 -7.70 9.90
C GLN A 51 -6.27 -6.29 10.49
N ASN A 52 -5.65 -6.13 11.66
CA ASN A 52 -5.54 -4.83 12.30
C ASN A 52 -4.53 -3.92 11.58
N SER A 53 -5.02 -3.08 10.67
CA SER A 53 -4.23 -2.11 9.93
C SER A 53 -3.62 -1.01 10.81
N ALA A 54 -4.16 -0.77 12.01
CA ALA A 54 -3.65 0.25 12.94
C ALA A 54 -2.35 -0.17 13.65
N ASP A 55 -2.02 -1.47 13.66
CA ASP A 55 -0.78 -1.95 14.28
C ASP A 55 0.45 -1.60 13.42
N ILE A 56 1.28 -0.70 13.94
CA ILE A 56 2.54 -0.28 13.31
C ILE A 56 3.50 -1.46 13.10
N ASN A 57 3.53 -2.44 14.00
CA ASN A 57 4.40 -3.61 13.85
C ASN A 57 3.94 -4.51 12.70
N PHE A 58 2.62 -4.69 12.56
CA PHE A 58 2.03 -5.34 11.39
C PHE A 58 2.44 -4.63 10.09
N LEU A 59 2.31 -3.30 10.02
CA LEU A 59 2.72 -2.52 8.84
C LEU A 59 4.22 -2.66 8.53
N LYS A 60 5.09 -2.64 9.55
CA LYS A 60 6.54 -2.89 9.38
C LYS A 60 6.78 -4.29 8.81
N LYS A 61 6.06 -5.28 9.32
CA LYS A 61 6.16 -6.69 8.90
C LYS A 61 5.74 -6.88 7.45
N LEU A 62 4.71 -6.19 6.97
CA LEU A 62 4.30 -6.26 5.56
C LEU A 62 5.43 -5.83 4.62
N HIS A 63 6.13 -4.74 4.95
CA HIS A 63 7.29 -4.29 4.18
C HIS A 63 8.48 -5.25 4.28
N SER A 64 8.89 -5.62 5.50
CA SER A 64 10.08 -6.46 5.71
C SER A 64 9.90 -7.89 5.20
N SER A 65 8.67 -8.41 5.19
CA SER A 65 8.33 -9.73 4.64
C SER A 65 8.12 -9.71 3.12
N HIS A 66 8.47 -8.61 2.45
CA HIS A 66 8.37 -8.44 1.00
C HIS A 66 6.96 -8.76 0.46
N LYS A 67 5.91 -8.39 1.21
CA LYS A 67 4.54 -8.44 0.69
C LYS A 67 4.38 -7.40 -0.42
N MET A 68 3.69 -7.76 -1.49
CA MET A 68 3.61 -6.92 -2.69
C MET A 68 2.23 -6.91 -3.32
N ILE A 69 1.88 -5.77 -3.91
CA ILE A 69 0.68 -5.58 -4.72
C ILE A 69 1.12 -5.39 -6.17
N CYS A 70 0.40 -5.96 -7.13
CA CYS A 70 0.73 -5.81 -8.54
C CYS A 70 0.22 -4.50 -9.12
N SER A 71 0.79 -4.06 -10.25
CA SER A 71 0.47 -2.77 -10.86
C SER A 71 -0.97 -2.61 -11.34
N ARG A 72 -1.73 -3.70 -11.54
CA ARG A 72 -3.16 -3.67 -11.91
C ARG A 72 -4.06 -2.99 -10.88
N HIS A 73 -3.62 -2.93 -9.63
CA HIS A 73 -4.40 -2.31 -8.56
C HIS A 73 -4.15 -0.81 -8.43
N PHE A 74 -3.37 -0.20 -9.33
CA PHE A 74 -3.09 1.23 -9.30
C PHE A 74 -3.44 1.87 -10.63
N ALA A 75 -3.92 3.10 -10.59
CA ALA A 75 -4.16 3.89 -11.80
C ALA A 75 -2.85 4.20 -12.52
N GLU A 76 -2.90 4.49 -13.83
CA GLU A 76 -1.68 4.70 -14.62
C GLU A 76 -0.85 5.90 -14.15
N PHE A 77 -1.52 6.96 -13.69
CA PHE A 77 -0.87 8.14 -13.11
C PHE A 77 -0.20 7.88 -11.74
N ALA A 78 -0.44 6.70 -11.13
CA ALA A 78 0.24 6.30 -9.92
C ALA A 78 1.72 5.97 -10.15
N PHE A 79 2.15 5.78 -11.41
CA PHE A 79 3.52 5.42 -11.75
C PHE A 79 4.32 6.63 -12.24
N SER A 80 5.59 6.68 -11.86
CA SER A 80 6.50 7.75 -12.28
C SER A 80 7.18 7.47 -13.61
N ASN A 81 6.92 6.30 -14.21
CA ASN A 81 7.49 5.90 -15.49
C ASN A 81 6.56 4.96 -16.27
N ILE A 82 6.70 4.94 -17.60
CA ILE A 82 5.87 4.16 -18.53
C ILE A 82 5.93 2.66 -18.21
N ASN A 83 7.09 2.15 -17.80
CA ASN A 83 7.28 0.73 -17.48
C ASN A 83 6.70 0.32 -16.11
N LYS A 84 6.00 1.23 -15.39
CA LYS A 84 5.35 0.98 -14.10
C LYS A 84 6.29 0.36 -13.05
N MET A 85 7.59 0.65 -13.12
CA MET A 85 8.61 0.10 -12.21
C MET A 85 8.69 0.89 -10.90
N ARG A 86 8.30 2.16 -10.94
CA ARG A 86 8.32 3.06 -9.78
C ARG A 86 6.94 3.62 -9.55
N ILE A 87 6.45 3.46 -8.33
CA ILE A 87 5.16 3.97 -7.88
C ILE A 87 5.37 5.27 -7.10
N ASN A 88 4.51 6.24 -7.34
CA ASN A 88 4.54 7.55 -6.71
C ASN A 88 4.37 7.43 -5.18
N LYS A 89 5.00 8.35 -4.45
CA LYS A 89 5.02 8.32 -2.97
C LYS A 89 3.65 8.52 -2.31
N PHE A 90 2.65 8.97 -3.06
CA PHE A 90 1.28 9.17 -2.57
C PHE A 90 0.27 8.18 -3.19
N ALA A 91 0.73 7.27 -4.04
CA ALA A 91 -0.15 6.33 -4.69
C ALA A 91 -0.81 5.37 -3.68
N ILE A 92 -2.11 5.20 -3.83
CA ILE A 92 -2.93 4.20 -3.16
C ILE A 92 -3.60 3.33 -4.23
N PRO A 93 -4.02 2.10 -3.90
CA PRO A 93 -4.76 1.28 -4.85
C PRO A 93 -6.06 1.95 -5.29
N ILE A 94 -6.52 1.67 -6.50
CA ILE A 94 -7.86 2.08 -6.96
C ILE A 94 -8.93 1.46 -6.05
N ASP A 95 -10.10 2.10 -6.00
CA ASP A 95 -11.25 1.70 -5.18
C ASP A 95 -10.96 1.71 -3.66
N THR A 96 -10.03 2.55 -3.20
CA THR A 96 -9.68 2.70 -1.76
C THR A 96 -10.04 4.06 -1.18
N GLU A 97 -10.80 4.88 -1.92
CA GLU A 97 -11.23 6.22 -1.51
C GLU A 97 -12.04 6.17 -0.22
N HIS A 98 -12.91 5.17 -0.07
CA HIS A 98 -13.69 4.94 1.14
C HIS A 98 -12.82 4.60 2.36
N ILE A 99 -11.70 3.89 2.16
CA ILE A 99 -10.72 3.59 3.22
C ILE A 99 -10.01 4.87 3.64
N LEU A 100 -9.55 5.66 2.65
CA LEU A 100 -8.87 6.92 2.90
C LEU A 100 -9.75 7.86 3.74
N GLN A 101 -11.01 8.06 3.33
CA GLN A 101 -11.95 8.94 4.02
C GLN A 101 -12.15 8.49 5.48
N ARG A 102 -12.45 7.20 5.69
CA ARG A 102 -12.65 6.65 7.04
C ARG A 102 -11.42 6.84 7.94
N LEU A 103 -10.23 6.60 7.42
CA LEU A 103 -8.99 6.74 8.19
C LEU A 103 -8.64 8.21 8.50
N GLN A 104 -9.07 9.15 7.66
CA GLN A 104 -8.95 10.59 7.93
C GLN A 104 -9.95 11.04 8.98
N ASP A 105 -11.19 10.52 8.95
CA ASP A 105 -12.23 10.84 9.93
C ASP A 105 -11.87 10.29 11.33
N GLU A 106 -11.26 9.09 11.40
CA GLU A 106 -10.71 8.50 12.63
C GLU A 106 -9.61 9.34 13.30
N ALA A 107 -8.87 10.13 12.51
CA ALA A 107 -7.82 10.99 13.03
C ALA A 107 -8.36 12.27 13.71
N GLY A 108 -9.66 12.57 13.54
CA GLY A 108 -10.34 13.75 14.08
C GLY A 108 -9.86 15.08 13.45
N PRO A 109 -10.68 16.14 13.50
CA PRO A 109 -10.19 17.48 13.21
C PRO A 109 -9.17 17.83 14.29
N THR A 110 -7.92 18.08 13.91
CA THR A 110 -7.00 18.84 14.77
C THR A 110 -7.67 20.16 15.07
N HIS A 111 -8.21 20.31 16.28
CA HIS A 111 -8.69 21.58 16.80
C HIS A 111 -7.56 22.59 16.62
N HIS A 112 -7.74 23.51 15.68
CA HIS A 112 -7.03 24.77 15.69
C HIS A 112 -7.40 25.46 17.01
N VAL A 113 -6.45 25.47 17.94
CA VAL A 113 -6.50 26.37 19.08
C VAL A 113 -6.16 27.74 18.50
N GLU A 114 -7.18 28.54 18.20
CA GLU A 114 -7.00 29.98 18.04
C GLU A 114 -6.70 30.55 19.44
N VAL A 115 -5.53 31.19 19.56
CA VAL A 115 -5.10 31.99 20.72
C VAL A 115 -5.60 33.41 20.53
#